data_AF-A0AAD5EX30-F1
#
_entry.id   AF-A0AAD5EX30-F1
#
_cell.length_a   1.000
_cell.length_b   1.000
_cell.length_c   1.000
_cell.angle_alpha   90.00
_cell.angle_beta   90.00
_cell.angle_gamma   90.00
#
_symmetry.space_group_name_H-M   'P 1'
#
loop_
_entity.id
_entity.type
_entity.pdbx_description
1 polymer ?
#
loop_
_entity_poly.entity_id
_entity_poly.type
_entity_poly.pdbx_seq_one_letter_code
_entity_poly.pdbx_strand_id
1 'polypeptide(L)'
;MAKLEPATDIDPNVWYHMTEENVDDYDGDFNSMLQTWQDGDFRVFPVAKRKTYWQFYAQQPIGKTPGRYALRCSETTTQKQFAVCYRPSESVENRRTRACLRNSDGSDAQQWDVALWGKNDTYRFINVHNGSKYHLDVIPSGPVYMSPNLDGYQRRQRWLMTSVSNVDDAAYSTVFSNAPESTSNPATTTGESGNQTSQPDTDSGSSDSTSLSGGAIAGIAIGAVLGVLAIALVAFFLWRRRKRQAEAAPASAQAPPYPQSPDGYKPETSLPTPVYELPNNQNPAELPAHH
;
A
#
# COMPACT_ATOMS: atom_id res chain seq x y z
N MET A 1 -4.77 7.31 -24.37
CA MET A 1 -3.52 6.79 -23.76
C MET A 1 -3.29 5.39 -24.28
N ALA A 2 -2.08 5.06 -24.73
CA ALA A 2 -1.76 3.69 -25.15
C ALA A 2 -2.08 2.72 -24.01
N LYS A 3 -2.63 1.55 -24.33
CA LYS A 3 -2.85 0.49 -23.36
C LYS A 3 -1.49 0.07 -22.82
N LEU A 4 -1.25 0.29 -21.53
CA LEU A 4 -0.01 -0.08 -20.88
C LEU A 4 0.12 -1.60 -20.84
N GLU A 5 1.26 -2.10 -21.29
CA GLU A 5 1.59 -3.52 -21.26
C GLU A 5 2.21 -3.86 -19.90
N PRO A 6 1.64 -4.80 -19.13
CA PRO A 6 2.23 -5.21 -17.86
C PRO A 6 3.62 -5.81 -18.08
N ALA A 7 4.59 -5.44 -17.25
CA ALA A 7 5.91 -6.05 -17.26
C ALA A 7 5.81 -7.42 -16.58
N THR A 8 5.75 -8.51 -17.36
CA THR A 8 5.55 -9.88 -16.84
C THR A 8 6.81 -10.73 -16.81
N ASP A 9 7.88 -10.23 -17.40
CA ASP A 9 9.19 -10.86 -17.57
C ASP A 9 10.17 -10.58 -16.43
N ILE A 10 9.74 -9.83 -15.40
CA ILE A 10 10.55 -9.57 -14.21
C ILE A 10 10.64 -10.86 -13.37
N ASP A 11 11.84 -11.45 -13.33
CA ASP A 11 12.17 -12.63 -12.53
C ASP A 11 12.17 -12.30 -11.02
N PRO A 12 11.38 -12.99 -10.20
CA PRO A 12 11.31 -12.75 -8.77
C PRO A 12 12.54 -13.23 -7.97
N ASN A 13 13.41 -14.07 -8.52
CA ASN A 13 14.66 -14.49 -7.87
C ASN A 13 15.86 -13.62 -8.27
N VAL A 14 15.64 -12.41 -8.78
CA VAL A 14 16.70 -11.50 -9.22
C VAL A 14 16.70 -10.20 -8.40
N TRP A 15 17.91 -9.76 -8.05
CA TRP A 15 18.17 -8.41 -7.58
C TRP A 15 18.28 -7.46 -8.77
N TYR A 16 17.50 -6.39 -8.76
CA TYR A 16 17.52 -5.35 -9.78
C TYR A 16 18.17 -4.08 -9.25
N HIS A 17 19.00 -3.46 -10.09
CA HIS A 17 19.39 -2.06 -9.95
C HIS A 17 18.28 -1.22 -10.58
N MET A 18 17.70 -0.31 -9.80
CA MET A 18 16.66 0.62 -10.26
C MET A 18 17.15 2.07 -10.24
N THR A 19 16.85 2.83 -11.28
CA THR A 19 17.10 4.28 -11.40
C THR A 19 16.03 4.94 -12.25
N GLU A 20 16.12 6.25 -12.54
CA GLU A 20 15.20 6.95 -13.43
C GLU A 20 15.90 7.70 -14.57
N GLU A 21 15.19 7.86 -15.68
CA GLU A 21 15.71 8.40 -16.95
C GLU A 21 16.10 9.91 -16.93
N ASN A 22 15.87 10.57 -15.80
CA ASN A 22 16.25 11.97 -15.62
C ASN A 22 17.71 12.12 -15.14
N VAL A 23 18.23 11.15 -14.39
CA VAL A 23 19.62 11.15 -13.89
C VAL A 23 20.47 10.03 -14.47
N ASP A 24 19.86 9.06 -15.14
CA ASP A 24 20.54 8.01 -15.88
C ASP A 24 19.94 7.86 -17.28
N ASP A 25 20.66 7.17 -18.14
CA ASP A 25 20.18 6.71 -19.42
C ASP A 25 20.25 5.17 -19.49
N TYR A 26 19.65 4.62 -20.55
CA TYR A 26 19.69 3.18 -20.80
C TYR A 26 21.01 2.74 -21.45
N ASP A 27 21.86 3.70 -21.85
CA ASP A 27 23.04 3.48 -22.66
C ASP A 27 24.29 3.37 -21.77
N GLY A 28 24.44 2.22 -21.10
CA GLY A 28 25.63 1.91 -20.30
C GLY A 28 25.29 1.41 -18.90
N ASP A 29 26.26 1.55 -17.99
CA ASP A 29 26.06 1.23 -16.58
C ASP A 29 25.33 2.39 -15.88
N PHE A 30 24.31 2.07 -15.08
CA PHE A 30 23.59 3.06 -14.29
C PHE A 30 24.49 3.70 -13.23
N ASN A 31 24.56 5.03 -13.25
CA ASN A 31 25.39 5.84 -12.37
C ASN A 31 24.69 6.26 -11.09
N SER A 32 23.35 6.25 -11.07
CA SER A 32 22.52 6.52 -9.89
C SER A 32 21.61 5.34 -9.55
N MET A 33 21.08 5.35 -8.33
CA MET A 33 20.25 4.26 -7.84
C MET A 33 19.18 4.75 -6.86
N LEU A 34 17.99 4.15 -6.95
CA LEU A 34 16.95 4.25 -5.93
C LEU A 34 17.42 3.63 -4.62
N GLN A 35 17.62 4.48 -3.63
CA GLN A 35 18.24 4.11 -2.36
C GLN A 35 17.39 4.58 -1.19
N THR A 36 17.49 3.83 -0.09
CA THR A 36 16.90 4.23 1.19
C THR A 36 17.54 5.55 1.66
N TRP A 37 16.71 6.42 2.23
CA TRP A 37 17.14 7.67 2.84
C TRP A 37 16.71 7.70 4.31
N GLN A 38 17.15 8.74 5.02
CA GLN A 38 16.75 9.02 6.40
C GLN A 38 15.22 8.97 6.54
N ASP A 39 14.74 8.55 7.71
CA ASP A 39 13.32 8.46 8.06
C ASP A 39 12.47 7.51 7.20
N GLY A 40 13.11 6.56 6.50
CA GLY A 40 12.41 5.57 5.67
C GLY A 40 11.87 6.14 4.35
N ASP A 41 12.40 7.29 3.93
CA ASP A 41 12.19 7.89 2.61
C ASP A 41 13.09 7.25 1.55
N PHE A 42 12.90 7.67 0.30
CA PHE A 42 13.72 7.25 -0.84
C PHE A 42 14.18 8.43 -1.67
N ARG A 43 15.35 8.25 -2.27
CA ARG A 43 15.93 9.17 -3.26
C ARG A 43 16.61 8.37 -4.36
N VAL A 44 16.74 8.98 -5.53
CA VAL A 44 17.69 8.52 -6.54
C VAL A 44 18.87 9.47 -6.57
N PHE A 45 20.07 8.92 -6.40
CA PHE A 45 21.32 9.68 -6.38
C PHE A 45 22.49 8.77 -6.79
N PRO A 46 23.67 9.35 -7.10
CA PRO A 46 24.81 8.59 -7.58
C PRO A 46 25.16 7.40 -6.68
N VAL A 47 25.55 6.29 -7.31
CA VAL A 47 25.95 5.06 -6.62
C VAL A 47 27.20 5.34 -5.78
N ALA A 48 27.06 5.19 -4.46
CA ALA A 48 28.18 5.26 -3.53
C ALA A 48 28.61 3.85 -3.12
N LYS A 49 29.37 3.72 -2.02
CA LYS A 49 29.77 2.40 -1.48
C LYS A 49 28.57 1.53 -1.09
N ARG A 50 27.45 2.15 -0.70
CA ARG A 50 26.21 1.48 -0.33
C ARG A 50 25.34 1.31 -1.57
N LYS A 51 24.83 0.09 -1.79
CA LYS A 51 23.96 -0.25 -2.93
C LYS A 51 22.66 -0.86 -2.41
N THR A 52 21.55 -0.39 -2.96
CA THR A 52 20.18 -0.78 -2.58
C THR A 52 19.53 -1.50 -3.75
N TYR A 53 19.66 -2.82 -3.81
CA TYR A 53 19.03 -3.61 -4.86
C TYR A 53 17.59 -3.94 -4.51
N TRP A 54 16.78 -4.18 -5.54
CA TRP A 54 15.33 -4.34 -5.42
C TRP A 54 14.90 -5.71 -5.95
N GLN A 55 14.10 -6.42 -5.18
CA GLN A 55 13.48 -7.67 -5.61
C GLN A 55 11.99 -7.44 -5.82
N PHE A 56 11.47 -8.01 -6.90
CA PHE A 56 10.07 -7.95 -7.29
C PHE A 56 9.44 -9.31 -7.11
N TYR A 57 8.59 -9.49 -6.11
CA TYR A 57 7.94 -10.77 -5.89
C TYR A 57 6.44 -10.64 -6.12
N ALA A 58 5.85 -11.63 -6.77
CA ALA A 58 4.42 -11.67 -7.04
C ALA A 58 3.65 -11.83 -5.71
N GLN A 59 2.65 -10.98 -5.48
CA GLN A 59 1.79 -11.09 -4.29
C GLN A 59 0.69 -12.15 -4.47
N GLN A 60 0.26 -12.74 -3.34
CA GLN A 60 -0.73 -13.81 -3.32
C GLN A 60 -2.18 -13.29 -3.50
N PRO A 61 -3.07 -14.03 -4.21
CA PRO A 61 -2.74 -15.24 -4.97
C PRO A 61 -1.89 -14.89 -6.19
N ILE A 62 -0.69 -15.50 -6.24
CA ILE A 62 0.33 -15.25 -7.26
C ILE A 62 -0.34 -15.40 -8.63
N GLY A 63 -0.31 -14.34 -9.45
CA GLY A 63 -0.70 -14.42 -10.85
C GLY A 63 -2.15 -14.05 -11.21
N LYS A 64 -2.95 -13.45 -10.31
CA LYS A 64 -4.26 -12.90 -10.75
C LYS A 64 -4.14 -11.62 -11.59
N THR A 65 -3.11 -10.82 -11.35
CA THR A 65 -2.89 -9.56 -12.07
C THR A 65 -1.48 -9.56 -12.67
N PRO A 66 -1.35 -9.70 -14.01
CA PRO A 66 -0.07 -9.61 -14.69
C PRO A 66 0.65 -8.30 -14.36
N GLY A 67 1.96 -8.36 -14.11
CA GLY A 67 2.80 -7.20 -13.79
C GLY A 67 2.58 -6.60 -12.39
N ARG A 68 1.83 -7.27 -11.50
CA ARG A 68 1.66 -6.82 -10.12
C ARG A 68 2.70 -7.44 -9.18
N TYR A 69 3.43 -6.58 -8.48
CA TYR A 69 4.51 -6.97 -7.58
C TYR A 69 4.39 -6.29 -6.23
N ALA A 70 4.98 -6.91 -5.21
CA ALA A 70 5.51 -6.18 -4.07
C ALA A 70 7.02 -6.14 -4.15
N LEU A 71 7.58 -5.09 -3.57
CA LEU A 71 8.99 -4.76 -3.68
C LEU A 71 9.59 -4.66 -2.29
N ARG A 72 10.77 -5.26 -2.13
CA ARG A 72 11.63 -5.09 -0.96
C ARG A 72 13.05 -4.83 -1.41
N CYS A 73 13.82 -4.12 -0.59
CA CYS A 73 15.21 -3.85 -0.91
C CYS A 73 16.17 -4.69 -0.08
N SER A 74 17.38 -4.86 -0.60
CA SER A 74 18.47 -5.65 -0.02
C SER A 74 18.96 -5.13 1.35
N GLU A 75 18.54 -3.94 1.77
CA GLU A 75 19.00 -3.30 3.02
C GLU A 75 18.05 -3.53 4.22
N THR A 76 16.78 -3.85 4.00
CA THR A 76 15.74 -3.67 5.03
C THR A 76 15.17 -4.96 5.60
N THR A 77 15.77 -6.11 5.26
CA THR A 77 15.22 -7.46 5.53
C THR A 77 13.85 -7.67 4.87
N THR A 78 13.26 -8.85 5.04
CA THR A 78 11.98 -9.24 4.41
C THR A 78 10.75 -8.66 5.11
N GLN A 79 10.94 -8.02 6.28
CA GLN A 79 9.86 -7.44 7.08
C GLN A 79 9.39 -6.07 6.60
N LYS A 80 10.16 -5.40 5.74
CA LYS A 80 9.82 -4.08 5.20
C LYS A 80 9.50 -4.17 3.71
N GLN A 81 8.50 -3.40 3.29
CA GLN A 81 8.02 -3.33 1.91
C GLN A 81 8.05 -1.89 1.41
N PHE A 82 8.31 -1.75 0.11
CA PHE A 82 8.15 -0.52 -0.64
C PHE A 82 6.68 -0.17 -0.75
N ALA A 83 6.30 0.95 -0.18
CA ALA A 83 4.92 1.37 -0.09
C ALA A 83 4.76 2.84 -0.48
N VAL A 84 3.51 3.30 -0.51
CA VAL A 84 3.18 4.73 -0.51
C VAL A 84 2.70 5.19 0.87
N CYS A 85 3.10 6.40 1.25
CA CYS A 85 2.71 7.06 2.49
C CYS A 85 2.16 8.45 2.19
N TYR A 86 0.95 8.73 2.67
CA TYR A 86 0.37 10.08 2.63
C TYR A 86 0.94 10.94 3.77
N ARG A 87 1.36 12.16 3.44
CA ARG A 87 1.96 13.14 4.34
C ARG A 87 1.21 14.47 4.24
N PRO A 88 0.29 14.76 5.17
CA PRO A 88 -0.59 15.92 5.08
C PRO A 88 0.15 17.26 5.20
N SER A 89 1.28 17.28 5.90
CA SER A 89 2.12 18.47 6.12
C SER A 89 3.01 18.82 4.92
N GLU A 90 3.13 17.93 3.94
CA GLU A 90 3.95 18.18 2.77
C GLU A 90 3.18 18.90 1.66
N SER A 91 3.90 19.68 0.87
CA SER A 91 3.36 20.35 -0.31
C SER A 91 4.44 20.56 -1.37
N VAL A 92 5.33 19.58 -1.54
CA VAL A 92 6.37 19.67 -2.59
C VAL A 92 5.68 19.50 -3.94
N GLU A 93 5.72 20.54 -4.78
CA GLU A 93 4.99 20.61 -6.05
C GLU A 93 3.49 20.24 -5.92
N ASN A 94 2.85 20.61 -4.80
CA ASN A 94 1.46 20.25 -4.45
C ASN A 94 1.21 18.73 -4.31
N ARG A 95 2.26 17.95 -4.02
CA ARG A 95 2.19 16.50 -3.82
C ARG A 95 2.32 16.15 -2.34
N ARG A 96 1.57 15.13 -1.93
CA ARG A 96 1.48 14.68 -0.54
C ARG A 96 1.77 13.19 -0.33
N THR A 97 1.93 12.42 -1.40
CA THR A 97 2.13 10.98 -1.29
C THR A 97 3.53 10.62 -1.75
N ARG A 98 4.36 10.13 -0.83
CA ARG A 98 5.75 9.67 -1.09
C ARG A 98 5.83 8.16 -1.16
N ALA A 99 6.89 7.67 -1.80
CA ALA A 99 7.36 6.32 -1.51
C ALA A 99 7.94 6.24 -0.09
N CYS A 100 7.74 5.11 0.58
CA CYS A 100 8.21 4.90 1.96
C CYS A 100 8.42 3.42 2.28
N LEU A 101 9.20 3.12 3.34
CA LEU A 101 9.32 1.77 3.91
C LEU A 101 8.26 1.54 4.98
N ARG A 102 7.51 0.45 4.87
CA ARG A 102 6.54 0.03 5.89
C ARG A 102 6.70 -1.43 6.26
N ASN A 103 6.28 -1.79 7.47
CA ASN A 103 6.14 -3.19 7.85
C ASN A 103 5.24 -3.90 6.84
N SER A 104 5.66 -5.07 6.38
CA SER A 104 4.89 -5.89 5.46
C SER A 104 3.50 -6.17 6.03
N ASP A 105 2.46 -5.82 5.28
CA ASP A 105 1.05 -6.02 5.65
C ASP A 105 0.18 -6.50 4.49
N GLY A 106 0.72 -6.52 3.25
CA GLY A 106 0.03 -6.98 2.06
C GLY A 106 -1.02 -5.98 1.52
N SER A 107 -1.07 -4.76 2.07
CA SER A 107 -2.04 -3.75 1.65
C SER A 107 -1.81 -3.28 0.21
N ASP A 108 -2.85 -2.71 -0.40
CA ASP A 108 -2.77 -2.09 -1.73
C ASP A 108 -1.68 -1.01 -1.81
N ALA A 109 -1.33 -0.38 -0.68
CA ALA A 109 -0.25 0.60 -0.64
C ALA A 109 1.13 -0.02 -0.85
N GLN A 110 1.28 -1.34 -0.66
CA GLN A 110 2.52 -2.13 -0.86
C GLN A 110 2.54 -2.86 -2.21
N GLN A 111 1.48 -2.73 -3.01
CA GLN A 111 1.35 -3.39 -4.30
C GLN A 111 1.58 -2.38 -5.44
N TRP A 112 2.33 -2.82 -6.43
CA TRP A 112 2.76 -2.02 -7.56
C TRP A 112 2.45 -2.75 -8.87
N ASP A 113 1.62 -2.13 -9.70
CA ASP A 113 1.42 -2.52 -11.09
C ASP A 113 2.57 -1.90 -11.90
N VAL A 114 3.49 -2.76 -12.35
CA VAL A 114 4.67 -2.40 -13.15
C VAL A 114 4.34 -2.66 -14.61
N ALA A 115 4.54 -1.65 -15.45
CA ALA A 115 4.20 -1.70 -16.86
C ALA A 115 5.31 -1.14 -17.74
N LEU A 116 5.42 -1.63 -18.96
CA LEU A 116 6.34 -1.12 -19.97
C LEU A 116 5.85 0.23 -20.50
N TRP A 117 6.77 1.18 -20.62
CA TRP A 117 6.55 2.49 -21.21
C TRP A 117 7.02 2.49 -22.67
N GLY A 118 6.26 1.81 -23.52
CA GLY A 118 6.56 1.67 -24.95
C GLY A 118 7.62 0.60 -25.23
N LYS A 119 8.33 0.74 -26.35
CA LYS A 119 9.30 -0.27 -26.84
C LYS A 119 10.72 -0.14 -26.27
N ASN A 120 10.99 0.91 -25.48
CA ASN A 120 12.35 1.25 -25.06
C ASN A 120 12.70 0.65 -23.68
N ASP A 121 12.06 -0.45 -23.28
CA ASP A 121 12.31 -1.18 -22.02
C ASP A 121 12.37 -0.33 -20.74
N THR A 122 11.78 0.86 -20.75
CA THR A 122 11.59 1.70 -19.57
C THR A 122 10.29 1.33 -18.88
N TYR A 123 10.27 1.41 -17.56
CA TYR A 123 9.17 0.95 -16.73
C TYR A 123 8.37 2.12 -16.15
N ARG A 124 7.10 1.86 -15.89
CA ARG A 124 6.17 2.72 -15.18
C ARG A 124 5.70 1.99 -13.93
N PHE A 125 5.67 2.71 -12.81
CA PHE A 125 5.20 2.18 -11.53
C PHE A 125 3.90 2.85 -11.12
N ILE A 126 2.84 2.04 -11.00
CA ILE A 126 1.52 2.46 -10.57
C ILE A 126 1.25 1.79 -9.23
N ASN A 127 1.02 2.57 -8.18
CA ASN A 127 0.64 2.00 -6.89
C ASN A 127 -0.85 1.63 -6.89
N VAL A 128 -1.19 0.44 -6.40
CA VAL A 128 -2.58 -0.06 -6.41
C VAL A 128 -3.51 0.83 -5.58
N HIS A 129 -3.03 1.37 -4.45
CA HIS A 129 -3.84 2.27 -3.60
C HIS A 129 -4.18 3.60 -4.29
N ASN A 130 -3.26 4.14 -5.10
CA ASN A 130 -3.46 5.43 -5.77
C ASN A 130 -4.09 5.29 -7.16
N GLY A 131 -3.98 4.12 -7.78
CA GLY A 131 -4.44 3.83 -9.13
C GLY A 131 -3.64 4.54 -10.22
N SER A 132 -4.13 4.43 -11.47
CA SER A 132 -3.42 4.88 -12.67
C SER A 132 -3.39 6.39 -12.91
N LYS A 133 -3.98 7.20 -12.02
CA LYS A 133 -3.93 8.67 -12.11
C LYS A 133 -2.57 9.23 -11.71
N TYR A 134 -1.79 8.45 -10.98
CA TYR A 134 -0.49 8.85 -10.46
C TYR A 134 0.55 7.78 -10.78
N HIS A 135 1.77 8.21 -11.06
CA HIS A 135 2.92 7.34 -11.24
C HIS A 135 4.03 7.71 -10.26
N LEU A 136 4.91 6.75 -10.00
CA LEU A 136 6.13 6.99 -9.23
C LEU A 136 7.06 7.94 -10.01
N ASP A 137 7.51 9.01 -9.34
CA ASP A 137 8.23 10.14 -9.91
C ASP A 137 9.37 10.56 -8.98
N VAL A 138 10.53 10.83 -9.56
CA VAL A 138 11.67 11.40 -8.83
C VAL A 138 11.68 12.92 -9.02
N ILE A 139 11.45 13.64 -7.91
CA ILE A 139 11.69 15.08 -7.91
C ILE A 139 13.20 15.31 -7.99
N PRO A 140 13.71 16.14 -8.93
CA PRO A 140 15.14 16.38 -9.05
C PRO A 140 15.78 16.80 -7.72
N SER A 141 16.86 16.13 -7.33
CA SER A 141 17.56 16.32 -6.04
C SER A 141 16.67 16.11 -4.80
N GLY A 142 15.50 15.49 -4.97
CA GLY A 142 14.44 15.40 -3.98
C GLY A 142 14.01 13.96 -3.66
N PRO A 143 12.87 13.83 -2.95
CA PRO A 143 12.28 12.54 -2.62
C PRO A 143 11.57 11.91 -3.83
N VAL A 144 11.27 10.63 -3.70
CA VAL A 144 10.39 9.90 -4.63
C VAL A 144 8.92 10.09 -4.23
N TYR A 145 8.10 10.53 -5.18
CA TYR A 145 6.69 10.88 -5.00
C TYR A 145 5.78 10.13 -5.96
N MET A 146 4.49 10.17 -5.65
CA MET A 146 3.44 9.90 -6.63
C MET A 146 3.03 11.22 -7.28
N SER A 147 3.22 11.36 -8.59
CA SER A 147 2.85 12.56 -9.35
C SER A 147 1.78 12.23 -10.40
N PRO A 148 0.92 13.20 -10.78
CA PRO A 148 -0.13 12.97 -11.77
C PRO A 148 0.43 12.47 -13.11
N ASN A 149 -0.33 11.63 -13.80
CA ASN A 149 -0.04 11.28 -15.18
C ASN A 149 -0.28 12.51 -16.07
N LEU A 150 0.81 13.08 -16.60
CA LEU A 150 0.78 14.26 -17.47
C LEU A 150 1.02 13.84 -18.93
N ASP A 151 0.46 14.61 -19.86
CA ASP A 151 0.71 14.39 -21.29
C ASP A 151 2.18 14.67 -21.66
N GLY A 152 2.66 14.01 -22.71
CA GLY A 152 4.01 14.18 -23.23
C GLY A 152 5.06 13.26 -22.61
N TYR A 153 6.33 13.63 -22.78
CA TYR A 153 7.48 12.81 -22.38
C TYR A 153 7.86 13.06 -20.91
N GLN A 154 7.65 12.06 -20.05
CA GLN A 154 7.82 12.17 -18.61
C GLN A 154 9.08 11.44 -18.12
N ARG A 155 10.27 12.02 -18.34
CA ARG A 155 11.57 11.42 -17.93
C ARG A 155 11.61 10.98 -16.46
N ARG A 156 11.02 11.80 -15.59
CA ARG A 156 11.00 11.56 -14.14
C ARG A 156 10.10 10.40 -13.69
N GLN A 157 9.17 9.96 -14.55
CA GLN A 157 8.27 8.83 -14.30
C GLN A 157 8.69 7.55 -15.05
N ARG A 158 9.82 7.61 -15.79
CA ARG A 158 10.37 6.49 -16.55
C ARG A 158 11.50 5.88 -15.74
N TRP A 159 11.25 4.68 -15.27
CA TRP A 159 12.17 3.91 -14.45
C TRP A 159 13.02 3.02 -15.35
N LEU A 160 14.30 2.94 -15.04
CA LEU A 160 15.26 2.06 -15.71
C LEU A 160 15.63 0.94 -14.74
N MET A 161 15.72 -0.28 -15.25
CA MET A 161 16.01 -1.46 -14.45
C MET A 161 17.00 -2.37 -15.18
N THR A 162 17.95 -2.93 -14.44
CA THR A 162 18.85 -3.97 -14.93
C THR A 162 19.05 -5.04 -13.86
N SER A 163 19.15 -6.30 -14.29
CA SER A 163 19.43 -7.44 -13.41
C SER A 163 20.87 -7.40 -12.93
N VAL A 164 21.09 -7.71 -11.65
CA VAL A 164 22.43 -7.67 -11.02
C VAL A 164 22.92 -9.06 -10.67
N SER A 165 22.15 -9.79 -9.86
CA SER A 165 22.49 -11.14 -9.42
C SER A 165 21.23 -11.87 -8.97
N ASN A 166 21.31 -13.17 -8.78
CA ASN A 166 20.25 -13.90 -8.11
C ASN A 166 20.13 -13.46 -6.64
N VAL A 167 18.94 -13.63 -6.09
CA VAL A 167 18.65 -13.38 -4.67
C VAL A 167 19.17 -14.52 -3.82
N ASP A 168 18.91 -15.77 -4.22
CA ASP A 168 19.44 -17.02 -3.64
C ASP A 168 19.45 -17.03 -2.09
N ASP A 169 18.40 -16.47 -1.48
CA ASP A 169 18.25 -16.36 -0.04
C ASP A 169 16.85 -16.86 0.36
N ALA A 170 16.81 -17.81 1.30
CA ALA A 170 15.59 -18.42 1.78
C ALA A 170 14.63 -17.42 2.45
N ALA A 171 15.16 -16.40 3.13
CA ALA A 171 14.35 -15.34 3.72
C ALA A 171 13.60 -14.56 2.62
N TYR A 172 14.21 -14.42 1.44
CA TYR A 172 13.65 -13.76 0.28
C TYR A 172 12.97 -14.71 -0.71
N SER A 173 12.77 -15.98 -0.33
CA SER A 173 12.04 -16.96 -1.14
C SER A 173 10.56 -17.06 -0.76
N THR A 174 10.16 -16.45 0.36
CA THR A 174 8.78 -16.48 0.84
C THR A 174 8.09 -15.13 0.67
N VAL A 175 6.79 -15.22 0.41
CA VAL A 175 5.86 -14.09 0.45
C VAL A 175 5.37 -13.91 1.88
N PHE A 176 5.34 -12.68 2.37
CA PHE A 176 4.67 -12.39 3.62
C PHE A 176 3.17 -12.67 3.47
N SER A 177 2.64 -13.58 4.30
CA SER A 177 1.23 -13.94 4.31
C SER A 177 0.65 -13.62 5.68
N ASN A 178 -0.43 -12.84 5.74
CA ASN A 178 -1.21 -12.62 6.97
C ASN A 178 -2.03 -13.87 7.39
N ALA A 179 -1.74 -15.04 6.83
CA ALA A 179 -2.38 -16.28 7.25
C ALA A 179 -1.85 -16.71 8.63
N PRO A 180 -2.71 -17.22 9.53
CA PRO A 180 -2.24 -17.85 10.75
C PRO A 180 -1.33 -19.03 10.36
N GLU A 181 -0.07 -18.93 10.76
CA GLU A 181 0.97 -19.90 10.47
C GLU A 181 0.59 -21.24 11.11
N SER A 182 0.20 -22.22 10.27
CA SER A 182 0.22 -23.62 10.69
C SER A 182 1.68 -24.04 10.67
N THR A 183 2.23 -24.28 11.86
CA THR A 183 3.60 -24.73 12.10
C THR A 183 3.95 -25.95 11.24
N SER A 184 4.72 -25.75 10.17
CA SER A 184 5.42 -26.84 9.49
C SER A 184 6.70 -27.15 10.28
N ASN A 185 6.69 -28.33 10.90
CA ASN A 185 7.74 -28.89 11.72
C ASN A 185 9.00 -29.21 10.87
N PRO A 186 10.20 -28.68 11.14
CA PRO A 186 11.41 -29.23 10.54
C PRO A 186 11.74 -30.55 11.25
N ALA A 187 11.62 -31.65 10.52
CA ALA A 187 12.17 -32.94 10.93
C ALA A 187 13.69 -32.89 10.71
N THR A 188 14.45 -32.73 11.81
CA THR A 188 15.91 -32.87 11.78
C THR A 188 16.29 -34.24 12.34
N THR A 189 16.87 -35.04 11.45
CA THR A 189 17.49 -36.35 11.67
C THR A 189 18.58 -36.32 12.73
N THR A 190 18.55 -37.33 13.59
CA THR A 190 19.54 -37.71 14.60
C THR A 190 20.88 -38.06 13.98
N GLY A 191 21.97 -37.53 14.52
CA GLY A 191 23.35 -37.89 14.20
C GLY A 191 24.27 -37.54 15.38
N GLU A 192 25.10 -38.50 15.76
CA GLU A 192 25.67 -38.74 17.09
C GLU A 192 27.06 -38.11 17.33
N SER A 193 27.29 -37.70 18.58
CA SER A 193 28.54 -37.63 19.37
C SER A 193 29.85 -37.06 18.80
N GLY A 194 30.43 -36.09 19.53
CA GLY A 194 31.79 -35.63 19.36
C GLY A 194 32.22 -34.64 20.46
N ASN A 195 32.80 -35.17 21.53
CA ASN A 195 33.40 -34.47 22.68
C ASN A 195 34.56 -33.55 22.26
N GLN A 196 34.64 -32.31 22.80
CA GLN A 196 35.91 -31.65 23.15
C GLN A 196 35.72 -30.40 24.04
N THR A 197 36.74 -30.13 24.86
CA THR A 197 36.71 -29.39 26.15
C THR A 197 37.61 -28.15 26.11
N SER A 198 37.23 -27.09 26.85
CA SER A 198 38.00 -25.91 27.33
C SER A 198 38.43 -24.87 26.28
N GLN A 199 38.35 -23.54 26.49
CA GLN A 199 38.79 -22.70 27.62
C GLN A 199 38.13 -21.29 27.54
N PRO A 200 38.06 -20.47 28.62
CA PRO A 200 37.30 -19.21 28.61
C PRO A 200 38.17 -17.99 28.28
N ASP A 201 37.57 -16.96 27.68
CA ASP A 201 38.14 -15.62 27.60
C ASP A 201 37.07 -14.54 27.83
N THR A 202 37.58 -13.41 28.27
CA THR A 202 37.00 -12.45 29.21
C THR A 202 36.33 -11.25 28.52
N ASP A 203 35.16 -10.86 29.05
CA ASP A 203 34.61 -9.50 29.25
C ASP A 203 34.43 -8.51 28.07
N SER A 204 33.18 -8.07 27.86
CA SER A 204 32.83 -6.63 27.85
C SER A 204 31.32 -6.43 27.79
N GLY A 205 30.80 -5.66 28.75
CA GLY A 205 29.39 -5.48 29.04
C GLY A 205 28.55 -4.89 27.90
N SER A 206 27.44 -5.57 27.61
CA SER A 206 26.29 -5.03 26.88
C SER A 206 25.18 -4.71 27.88
N SER A 207 24.72 -3.47 27.85
CA SER A 207 23.58 -2.99 28.62
C SER A 207 22.30 -3.68 28.16
N ASP A 208 21.64 -4.35 29.10
CA ASP A 208 20.39 -5.06 28.91
C ASP A 208 19.24 -4.13 28.49
N SER A 209 18.80 -4.21 27.24
CA SER A 209 17.44 -3.81 26.87
C SER A 209 16.51 -4.96 27.22
N THR A 210 15.67 -4.77 28.23
CA THR A 210 14.70 -5.74 28.74
C THR A 210 13.75 -6.22 27.64
N SER A 211 14.09 -7.34 27.02
CA SER A 211 13.16 -8.11 26.19
C SER A 211 12.23 -8.90 27.11
N LEU A 212 10.93 -8.75 26.93
CA LEU A 212 9.94 -9.50 27.69
C LEU A 212 10.09 -10.98 27.37
N SER A 213 10.32 -11.80 28.39
CA SER A 213 10.53 -13.24 28.22
C SER A 213 9.35 -13.87 27.48
N GLY A 214 9.61 -14.90 26.67
CA GLY A 214 8.56 -15.62 25.93
C GLY A 214 7.42 -16.13 26.84
N GLY A 215 7.69 -16.32 28.14
CA GLY A 215 6.67 -16.64 29.15
C GLY A 215 5.65 -15.52 29.41
N ALA A 216 6.06 -14.25 29.35
CA ALA A 216 5.14 -13.11 29.48
C ALA A 216 4.23 -12.96 28.24
N ILE A 217 4.78 -13.25 27.06
CA ILE A 217 4.04 -13.24 25.79
C ILE A 217 3.03 -14.41 25.73
N ALA A 218 3.40 -15.60 26.25
CA ALA A 218 2.51 -16.75 26.31
C ALA A 218 1.30 -16.53 27.23
N GLY A 219 1.45 -15.77 28.32
CA GLY A 219 0.36 -15.48 29.26
C GLY A 219 -0.76 -14.60 28.69
N ILE A 220 -0.42 -13.61 27.86
CA ILE A 220 -1.39 -12.65 27.31
C ILE A 220 -2.24 -13.28 26.19
N ALA A 221 -1.66 -14.18 25.39
CA ALA A 221 -2.37 -14.83 24.29
C ALA A 221 -3.55 -15.71 24.77
N ILE A 222 -3.37 -16.44 25.88
CA ILE A 222 -4.42 -17.33 26.42
C ILE A 222 -5.51 -16.50 27.12
N GLY A 223 -5.16 -15.39 27.77
CA GLY A 223 -6.10 -14.50 28.43
C GLY A 223 -7.08 -13.82 27.47
N ALA A 224 -6.64 -13.46 26.26
CA ALA A 224 -7.49 -12.80 25.26
C ALA A 224 -8.63 -13.71 24.76
N VAL A 225 -8.35 -15.01 24.54
CA VAL A 225 -9.35 -15.97 24.06
C VAL A 225 -10.43 -16.20 25.13
N LEU A 226 -10.02 -16.38 26.40
CA LEU A 226 -10.96 -16.54 27.50
C LEU A 226 -11.76 -15.25 27.78
N GLY A 227 -11.13 -14.08 27.64
CA GLY A 227 -11.79 -12.78 27.80
C GLY A 227 -12.86 -12.53 26.74
N VAL A 228 -12.56 -12.80 25.46
CA VAL A 228 -13.54 -12.65 24.35
C VAL A 228 -14.70 -13.64 24.51
N LEU A 229 -14.42 -14.88 24.89
CA LEU A 229 -15.47 -15.87 25.16
C LEU A 229 -16.37 -15.45 26.32
N ALA A 230 -15.81 -14.92 27.41
CA ALA A 230 -16.59 -14.42 28.53
C ALA A 230 -17.49 -13.23 28.13
N ILE A 231 -16.97 -12.27 27.38
CA ILE A 231 -17.74 -11.10 26.91
C ILE A 231 -18.85 -11.53 25.95
N ALA A 232 -18.56 -12.43 25.01
CA ALA A 232 -19.55 -12.96 24.07
C ALA A 232 -20.69 -13.71 24.79
N LEU A 233 -20.37 -14.50 25.82
CA LEU A 233 -21.38 -15.20 26.62
C LEU A 233 -22.27 -14.22 27.41
N VAL A 234 -21.70 -13.17 28.00
CA VAL A 234 -22.48 -12.13 28.70
C VAL A 234 -23.38 -11.38 27.72
N ALA A 235 -22.85 -10.96 26.56
CA ALA A 235 -23.64 -10.27 25.54
C ALA A 235 -24.79 -11.13 25.01
N PHE A 236 -24.53 -12.42 24.73
CA PHE A 236 -25.54 -13.37 24.29
C PHE A 236 -26.63 -13.59 25.35
N PHE A 237 -26.25 -13.72 26.63
CA PHE A 237 -27.20 -13.93 27.72
C PHE A 237 -28.12 -12.72 27.92
N LEU A 238 -27.57 -11.50 27.84
CA LEU A 238 -28.36 -10.26 27.90
C LEU A 238 -29.30 -10.10 26.72
N TRP A 239 -28.86 -10.45 25.50
CA TRP A 239 -29.70 -10.41 24.30
C TRP A 239 -30.86 -11.41 24.38
N ARG A 240 -30.59 -12.64 24.84
CA ARG A 240 -31.61 -13.68 25.03
C ARG A 240 -32.66 -13.27 26.08
N ARG A 241 -32.25 -12.59 27.15
CA ARG A 241 -33.16 -12.09 28.18
C ARG A 241 -34.07 -10.97 27.66
N ARG A 242 -33.54 -10.06 26.82
CA ARG A 242 -34.34 -8.98 26.19
C ARG A 242 -35.38 -9.52 25.22
N LYS A 243 -35.07 -10.58 24.46
CA LYS A 243 -36.01 -11.15 23.49
C LYS A 243 -37.23 -11.82 24.14
N ARG A 244 -37.13 -12.25 25.40
CA ARG A 244 -38.25 -12.82 26.16
C ARG A 244 -39.21 -11.79 26.76
N GLN A 245 -38.92 -10.48 26.65
CA GLN A 245 -39.81 -9.42 27.13
C GLN A 245 -40.52 -8.67 25.99
N ALA A 246 -40.39 -9.12 24.74
CA ALA A 246 -41.00 -8.48 23.57
C ALA A 246 -42.34 -9.10 23.12
N GLU A 247 -42.90 -10.06 23.85
CA GLU A 247 -44.22 -10.69 23.56
C GLU A 247 -45.33 -10.26 24.55
N ALA A 248 -45.35 -8.99 24.95
CA ALA A 248 -46.49 -8.46 25.70
C ALA A 248 -46.80 -6.99 25.35
N ALA A 249 -47.62 -6.75 24.32
CA ALA A 249 -48.68 -5.72 24.29
C ALA A 249 -49.48 -5.73 22.96
N PRO A 250 -50.76 -5.32 22.94
CA PRO A 250 -51.80 -5.84 22.04
C PRO A 250 -52.21 -4.93 20.85
N ALA A 251 -53.07 -5.49 19.99
CA ALA A 251 -53.62 -4.98 18.74
C ALA A 251 -54.73 -3.91 18.85
N SER A 252 -54.89 -3.08 17.81
CA SER A 252 -56.12 -2.41 17.28
C SER A 252 -55.71 -1.37 16.22
N ALA A 253 -56.41 -1.04 15.12
CA ALA A 253 -57.67 -1.47 14.49
C ALA A 253 -57.65 -1.01 12.99
N GLN A 254 -58.52 -1.62 12.16
CA GLN A 254 -58.64 -1.49 10.70
C GLN A 254 -59.64 -0.40 10.20
N ALA A 255 -59.35 0.15 9.00
CA ALA A 255 -60.23 0.46 7.82
C ALA A 255 -61.43 1.45 7.96
N PRO A 256 -62.03 2.07 6.89
CA PRO A 256 -62.16 1.58 5.49
C PRO A 256 -62.08 2.63 4.32
N PRO A 257 -62.30 2.22 3.04
CA PRO A 257 -61.93 2.94 1.80
C PRO A 257 -63.12 3.47 0.96
N TYR A 258 -62.89 4.34 -0.04
CA TYR A 258 -63.88 4.80 -1.05
C TYR A 258 -63.22 5.15 -2.42
N PRO A 259 -63.98 5.25 -3.54
CA PRO A 259 -63.73 4.50 -4.78
C PRO A 259 -63.53 5.38 -6.05
N GLN A 260 -63.22 4.73 -7.17
CA GLN A 260 -62.94 5.29 -8.50
C GLN A 260 -64.20 5.82 -9.24
N SER A 261 -64.01 6.78 -10.17
CA SER A 261 -64.97 7.11 -11.25
C SER A 261 -64.26 7.69 -12.49
N PRO A 262 -64.86 7.60 -13.71
CA PRO A 262 -64.15 7.65 -14.99
C PRO A 262 -64.49 8.85 -15.91
N ASP A 263 -63.73 8.95 -17.01
CA ASP A 263 -63.95 9.68 -18.29
C ASP A 263 -63.94 11.22 -18.38
N GLY A 264 -63.05 11.71 -19.26
CA GLY A 264 -63.39 12.71 -20.29
C GLY A 264 -63.00 14.18 -20.06
N TYR A 265 -61.84 14.62 -20.55
CA TYR A 265 -61.71 15.95 -21.20
C TYR A 265 -60.43 16.06 -22.08
N LYS A 266 -60.57 16.73 -23.23
CA LYS A 266 -59.53 17.02 -24.25
C LYS A 266 -58.74 18.31 -23.89
N PRO A 267 -57.57 18.57 -24.51
CA PRO A 267 -56.61 19.56 -24.02
C PRO A 267 -56.94 20.98 -24.51
N GLU A 268 -56.77 21.99 -23.65
CA GLU A 268 -56.71 23.39 -24.07
C GLU A 268 -55.31 23.99 -23.87
N THR A 269 -54.84 24.57 -24.97
CA THR A 269 -53.63 25.36 -25.13
C THR A 269 -53.72 26.66 -24.34
N SER A 270 -52.72 26.98 -23.52
CA SER A 270 -52.47 28.34 -23.06
C SER A 270 -50.97 28.63 -22.91
N LEU A 271 -50.65 29.90 -23.11
CA LEU A 271 -49.41 30.52 -23.61
C LEU A 271 -48.22 30.52 -22.62
N PRO A 272 -46.97 30.70 -23.11
CA PRO A 272 -45.77 30.70 -22.27
C PRO A 272 -45.62 32.00 -21.45
N THR A 273 -45.25 31.84 -20.18
CA THR A 273 -44.85 32.92 -19.26
C THR A 273 -43.47 33.49 -19.63
N PRO A 274 -43.29 34.83 -19.60
CA PRO A 274 -41.97 35.43 -19.79
C PRO A 274 -41.12 35.30 -18.52
N VAL A 275 -39.92 34.74 -18.68
CA VAL A 275 -38.86 34.72 -17.66
C VAL A 275 -38.13 36.06 -17.69
N TYR A 276 -38.06 36.76 -16.57
CA TYR A 276 -37.20 37.94 -16.41
C TYR A 276 -35.85 37.51 -15.83
N GLU A 277 -34.77 37.71 -16.60
CA GLU A 277 -33.40 37.58 -16.11
C GLU A 277 -32.93 38.91 -15.46
N LEU A 278 -32.34 38.82 -14.27
CA LEU A 278 -31.71 39.95 -13.57
C LEU A 278 -30.29 40.17 -14.09
N PRO A 279 -29.88 41.41 -14.43
CA PRO A 279 -28.53 41.68 -14.93
C PRO A 279 -27.47 41.56 -13.83
N ASN A 280 -26.54 40.64 -14.03
CA ASN A 280 -25.35 40.42 -13.20
C ASN A 280 -24.30 41.51 -13.49
N ASN A 281 -24.23 42.53 -12.64
CA ASN A 281 -23.18 43.54 -12.70
C ASN A 281 -22.51 43.64 -11.32
N GLN A 282 -21.58 42.73 -11.04
CA GLN A 282 -20.63 42.87 -9.94
C GLN A 282 -19.20 42.70 -10.47
N ASN A 283 -18.55 43.84 -10.65
CA ASN A 283 -17.12 43.98 -10.84
C ASN A 283 -16.44 43.71 -9.47
N PRO A 284 -15.40 42.85 -9.37
CA PRO A 284 -14.71 42.64 -8.10
C PRO A 284 -13.86 43.88 -7.74
N ALA A 285 -14.06 44.41 -6.54
CA ALA A 285 -13.26 45.51 -5.99
C ALA A 285 -11.97 44.97 -5.36
N GLU A 286 -10.82 45.47 -5.80
CA GLU A 286 -9.52 45.22 -5.17
C GLU A 286 -9.32 46.11 -3.92
N LEU A 287 -8.70 45.54 -2.88
CA LEU A 287 -8.34 46.23 -1.65
C LEU A 287 -6.92 46.83 -1.74
N PRO A 288 -6.71 48.10 -1.34
CA PRO A 288 -5.38 48.71 -1.33
C PRO A 288 -4.52 48.22 -0.15
N ALA A 289 -3.23 48.02 -0.42
CA ALA A 289 -2.21 47.72 0.56
C ALA A 289 -1.87 48.95 1.42
N HIS A 290 -1.80 48.78 2.74
CA HIS A 290 -1.25 49.78 3.65
C HIS A 290 0.21 49.44 3.99
N HIS A 291 1.01 50.51 3.99
CA HIS A 291 2.44 50.62 4.28
C HIS A 291 2.85 50.10 5.66
#